data_AF-X8HQ13-F1
#
_entry.id   AF-X8HQ13-F1
#
_cell.length_a   1.000
_cell.length_b   1.000
_cell.length_c   1.000
_cell.angle_alpha   90.00
_cell.angle_beta   90.00
_cell.angle_gamma   90.00
#
_symmetry.space_group_name_H-M   'P 1'
#
loop_
_entity.id
_entity.type
_entity.pdbx_description
1 polymer ?
#
loop_
_entity_poly.entity_id
_entity_poly.type
_entity_poly.pdbx_seq_one_letter_code
_entity_poly.pdbx_strand_id
1 'polypeptide(L)'
;MADFNSHIITNAGRNLLARALAGEGKVLFTKAAFGDQKHSGNLREVTELKNKKLDLNVMNIRNDNGTAVLTVQISNENVEQSFQTEEFGVYAKIEGDITEILYSYTTAVSADTFPNNRLGKTYESIQDIYMAISSDIEAEIYVRDGVIYLTRDIANQVYTETGLTAVGTLKGRNNLEADKQYLADNGHWYKNIGGNRTWEATSGTPDEQLIPITWKYLYESLNNKENQLIQNLNGILGQNNGEFPVEQAVAGNIYYFPRNQKYYYCLKSQTSRVSVPNADFEELSIYQNRKKLENFIKVKNNKIFTIGNICIETINCTPNTVGVRTVNVESDFKNIFFISLTGYITEGQTAEHLMRQVVHDYYSKIVATKQVKLYASGNQSLELTIVGTI
;
A
#
# COMPACT_ATOMS: atom_id res chain seq x y z
N MET A 1 43.79 -11.37 16.68
CA MET A 1 42.69 -12.28 16.31
C MET A 1 43.23 -13.68 16.42
N ALA A 2 42.50 -14.53 17.15
CA ALA A 2 42.85 -15.94 17.29
C ALA A 2 42.87 -16.62 15.92
N ASP A 3 43.82 -17.51 15.74
CA ASP A 3 43.92 -18.37 14.56
C ASP A 3 43.34 -19.74 14.89
N PHE A 4 42.38 -20.21 14.10
CA PHE A 4 41.63 -21.44 14.34
C PHE A 4 41.90 -22.47 13.26
N ASN A 5 41.90 -23.74 13.65
CA ASN A 5 41.90 -24.84 12.68
C ASN A 5 40.62 -24.82 11.83
N SER A 6 40.63 -25.56 10.72
CA SER A 6 39.40 -25.79 9.95
C SER A 6 38.34 -26.49 10.80
N HIS A 7 37.08 -26.11 10.57
CA HIS A 7 35.94 -26.73 11.25
C HIS A 7 35.80 -28.21 10.92
N ILE A 8 35.56 -29.02 11.96
CA ILE A 8 35.26 -30.44 11.86
C ILE A 8 33.77 -30.63 12.14
N ILE A 9 33.04 -31.25 11.21
CA ILE A 9 31.65 -31.65 11.45
C ILE A 9 31.64 -32.85 12.41
N THR A 10 30.88 -32.75 13.51
CA THR A 10 30.76 -33.82 14.51
C THR A 10 29.92 -34.99 13.98
N ASN A 11 29.91 -36.12 14.69
CA ASN A 11 29.02 -37.24 14.40
C ASN A 11 27.54 -36.82 14.51
N ALA A 12 27.21 -35.99 15.49
CA ALA A 12 25.87 -35.42 15.65
C ALA A 12 25.51 -34.49 14.50
N GLY A 13 26.45 -33.64 14.04
CA GLY A 13 26.28 -32.77 12.88
C GLY A 13 26.03 -33.57 11.59
N ARG A 14 26.81 -34.63 11.35
CA ARG A 14 26.59 -35.53 10.21
C ARG A 14 25.24 -36.25 10.27
N ASN A 15 24.83 -36.71 11.45
CA ASN A 15 23.51 -37.33 11.64
C ASN A 15 22.39 -36.32 11.38
N LEU A 16 22.54 -35.08 11.84
CA LEU A 16 21.58 -34.01 11.58
C LEU A 16 21.44 -33.73 10.07
N LEU A 17 22.56 -33.68 9.33
CA LEU A 17 22.53 -33.54 7.87
C LEU A 17 21.82 -34.71 7.18
N ALA A 18 22.07 -35.94 7.64
CA ALA A 18 21.40 -37.13 7.11
C ALA A 18 19.87 -37.09 7.34
N ARG A 19 19.44 -36.63 8.51
CA ARG A 19 18.01 -36.42 8.83
C ARG A 19 17.38 -35.34 7.96
N ALA A 20 18.07 -34.21 7.76
CA ALA A 20 17.59 -33.16 6.86
C ALA A 20 17.42 -33.67 5.41
N LEU A 21 18.41 -34.45 4.93
CA LEU A 21 18.37 -35.11 3.63
C LEU A 21 17.24 -36.14 3.50
N ALA A 22 16.89 -36.83 4.59
CA ALA A 22 15.74 -37.73 4.64
C ALA A 22 14.38 -37.00 4.66
N GLY A 23 14.38 -35.67 4.65
CA GLY A 23 13.17 -34.85 4.64
C GLY A 23 12.53 -34.63 6.00
N GLU A 24 13.25 -34.87 7.11
CA GLU A 24 12.72 -34.65 8.47
C GLU A 24 12.53 -33.16 8.81
N GLY A 25 13.12 -32.25 8.04
CA GLY A 25 12.93 -30.82 8.18
C GLY A 25 14.19 -30.03 7.78
N LYS A 26 14.11 -28.71 7.91
CA LYS A 26 15.21 -27.80 7.56
C LYS A 26 16.24 -27.70 8.67
N VAL A 27 17.51 -27.55 8.32
CA VAL A 27 18.59 -27.29 9.29
C VAL A 27 18.53 -25.82 9.73
N LEU A 28 18.48 -25.62 11.04
CA LEU A 28 18.50 -24.32 11.70
C LEU A 28 19.79 -24.19 12.51
N PHE A 29 20.66 -23.27 12.12
CA PHE A 29 21.83 -22.89 12.90
C PHE A 29 21.39 -21.90 13.98
N THR A 30 21.55 -22.30 15.24
CA THR A 30 20.90 -21.62 16.38
C THR A 30 21.84 -20.66 17.09
N LYS A 31 23.11 -21.02 17.23
CA LYS A 31 24.15 -20.18 17.83
C LYS A 31 25.55 -20.66 17.44
N ALA A 32 26.53 -19.81 17.67
CA ALA A 32 27.92 -20.22 17.80
C ALA A 32 28.39 -19.98 19.24
N ALA A 33 29.55 -20.50 19.63
CA ALA A 33 30.08 -20.28 20.97
C ALA A 33 31.61 -20.36 21.02
N PHE A 34 32.21 -19.59 21.93
CA PHE A 34 33.61 -19.74 22.34
C PHE A 34 33.74 -20.50 23.65
N GLY A 35 34.84 -21.22 23.79
CA GLY A 35 35.31 -21.81 25.05
C GLY A 35 36.81 -21.59 25.26
N ASP A 36 37.28 -21.87 26.48
CA ASP A 36 38.67 -21.64 26.90
C ASP A 36 39.47 -22.91 27.20
N GLN A 37 38.96 -24.05 26.74
CA GLN A 37 39.66 -25.33 26.83
C GLN A 37 39.57 -26.10 25.51
N LYS A 38 40.40 -27.13 25.34
CA LYS A 38 40.40 -27.99 24.15
C LYS A 38 40.06 -29.42 24.52
N HIS A 39 39.18 -30.04 23.75
CA HIS A 39 39.04 -31.49 23.74
C HIS A 39 40.32 -32.16 23.22
N SER A 40 40.61 -33.36 23.74
CA SER A 40 41.67 -34.24 23.27
C SER A 40 41.05 -35.49 22.63
N GLY A 41 41.78 -36.14 21.72
CA GLY A 41 41.31 -37.35 21.03
C GLY A 41 40.51 -37.04 19.75
N ASN A 42 39.51 -37.88 19.45
CA ASN A 42 38.72 -37.77 18.22
C ASN A 42 37.69 -36.65 18.31
N LEU A 43 38.01 -35.50 17.70
CA LEU A 43 37.15 -34.31 17.74
C LEU A 43 35.78 -34.50 17.05
N ARG A 44 35.61 -35.55 16.22
CA ARG A 44 34.31 -35.86 15.62
C ARG A 44 33.29 -36.41 16.62
N GLU A 45 33.75 -36.94 17.74
CA GLU A 45 32.88 -37.53 18.78
C GLU A 45 32.43 -36.50 19.83
N VAL A 46 32.94 -35.27 19.74
CA VAL A 46 32.59 -34.18 20.66
C VAL A 46 31.13 -33.76 20.46
N THR A 47 30.39 -33.61 21.56
CA THR A 47 28.97 -33.26 21.57
C THR A 47 28.67 -31.87 22.15
N GLU A 48 29.65 -31.26 22.83
CA GLU A 48 29.58 -29.93 23.44
C GLU A 48 30.98 -29.32 23.54
N LEU A 49 31.08 -28.01 23.79
CA LEU A 49 32.38 -27.39 24.10
C LEU A 49 32.88 -27.86 25.46
N LYS A 50 34.20 -28.04 25.61
CA LYS A 50 34.79 -28.54 26.85
C LYS A 50 34.58 -27.59 28.02
N ASN A 51 34.72 -26.29 27.77
CA ASN A 51 34.41 -25.25 28.73
C ASN A 51 33.87 -24.02 28.02
N LYS A 52 32.58 -24.04 27.70
CA LYS A 52 31.89 -22.92 27.06
C LYS A 52 31.93 -21.67 27.93
N LYS A 53 32.30 -20.54 27.33
CA LYS A 53 32.37 -19.23 28.00
C LYS A 53 31.39 -18.21 27.47
N LEU A 54 31.09 -18.25 26.18
CA LEU A 54 30.29 -17.22 25.52
C LEU A 54 29.48 -17.83 24.38
N ASP A 55 28.16 -17.63 24.42
CA ASP A 55 27.28 -17.85 23.27
C ASP A 55 27.33 -16.62 22.36
N LEU A 56 27.30 -16.85 21.04
CA LEU A 56 27.38 -15.85 19.99
C LEU A 56 26.11 -15.91 19.15
N ASN A 57 25.65 -14.74 18.72
CA ASN A 57 24.45 -14.63 17.91
C ASN A 57 24.78 -14.94 16.45
N VAL A 58 24.04 -15.88 15.86
CA VAL A 58 24.06 -16.14 14.42
C VAL A 58 23.21 -15.07 13.74
N MET A 59 23.83 -14.31 12.85
CA MET A 59 23.21 -13.18 12.14
C MET A 59 22.65 -13.60 10.78
N ASN A 60 23.42 -14.41 10.06
CA ASN A 60 23.09 -14.88 8.74
C ASN A 60 23.83 -16.19 8.44
N ILE A 61 23.34 -16.95 7.47
CA ILE A 61 24.04 -18.09 6.91
C ILE A 61 23.82 -18.11 5.40
N ARG A 62 24.88 -18.31 4.63
CA ARG A 62 24.83 -18.35 3.17
C ARG A 62 25.68 -19.49 2.61
N ASN A 63 25.35 -19.94 1.41
CA ASN A 63 26.20 -20.85 0.63
C ASN A 63 27.10 -20.03 -0.29
N ASP A 64 28.40 -20.21 -0.17
CA ASP A 64 29.41 -19.66 -1.07
C ASP A 64 30.18 -20.81 -1.73
N ASN A 65 29.80 -21.15 -2.97
CA ASN A 65 30.43 -22.20 -3.79
C ASN A 65 30.62 -23.55 -3.08
N GLY A 66 29.62 -24.00 -2.32
CA GLY A 66 29.66 -25.27 -1.57
C GLY A 66 30.22 -25.16 -0.15
N THR A 67 30.59 -23.95 0.29
CA THR A 67 30.97 -23.67 1.68
C THR A 67 29.83 -22.96 2.40
N ALA A 68 29.43 -23.47 3.57
CA ALA A 68 28.52 -22.72 4.44
C ALA A 68 29.29 -21.59 5.11
N VAL A 69 28.86 -20.35 4.90
CA VAL A 69 29.42 -19.18 5.56
C VAL A 69 28.41 -18.67 6.58
N LEU A 70 28.79 -18.74 7.86
CA LEU A 70 27.99 -18.31 8.99
C LEU A 70 28.48 -16.95 9.48
N THR A 71 27.64 -15.92 9.37
CA THR A 71 27.95 -14.59 9.91
C THR A 71 27.51 -14.56 11.37
N VAL A 72 28.45 -14.29 12.28
CA VAL A 72 28.19 -14.21 13.72
C VAL A 72 28.50 -12.82 14.27
N GLN A 73 27.69 -12.37 15.22
CA GLN A 73 27.98 -11.20 16.03
C GLN A 73 28.64 -11.64 17.34
N ILE A 74 29.78 -11.01 17.62
CA ILE A 74 30.59 -11.23 18.81
C ILE A 74 30.51 -9.97 19.66
N SER A 75 30.12 -10.12 20.92
CA SER A 75 30.09 -9.02 21.90
C SER A 75 30.66 -9.48 23.22
N ASN A 76 31.45 -8.62 23.88
CA ASN A 76 31.92 -8.87 25.24
C ASN A 76 30.98 -8.32 26.32
N GLU A 77 29.81 -7.76 25.95
CA GLU A 77 28.92 -7.05 26.87
C GLU A 77 28.64 -7.85 28.15
N ASN A 78 28.40 -9.15 27.99
CA ASN A 78 28.06 -10.09 29.06
C ASN A 78 29.27 -10.93 29.56
N VAL A 79 30.50 -10.50 29.29
CA VAL A 79 31.73 -11.21 29.70
C VAL A 79 32.30 -10.62 30.97
N GLU A 80 32.19 -11.35 32.08
CA GLU A 80 32.69 -10.91 33.39
C GLU A 80 34.19 -11.08 33.58
N GLN A 81 34.79 -12.12 32.98
CA GLN A 81 36.20 -12.44 33.13
C GLN A 81 36.82 -12.70 31.76
N SER A 82 38.01 -12.17 31.52
CA SER A 82 38.71 -12.42 30.26
C SER A 82 39.10 -13.89 30.18
N PHE A 83 39.08 -14.46 28.98
CA PHE A 83 39.41 -15.86 28.74
C PHE A 83 40.14 -16.05 27.41
N GLN A 84 40.86 -17.15 27.25
CA GLN A 84 41.50 -17.50 25.97
C GLN A 84 40.47 -18.16 25.05
N THR A 85 40.37 -17.75 23.79
CA THR A 85 39.46 -18.39 22.83
C THR A 85 40.10 -19.64 22.24
N GLU A 86 40.08 -20.73 23.00
CA GLU A 86 40.77 -21.99 22.68
C GLU A 86 39.93 -22.95 21.83
N GLU A 87 38.60 -22.83 21.89
CA GLU A 87 37.67 -23.64 21.11
C GLU A 87 36.50 -22.81 20.59
N PHE A 88 35.95 -23.25 19.47
CA PHE A 88 34.78 -22.64 18.85
C PHE A 88 33.84 -23.73 18.35
N GLY A 89 32.54 -23.55 18.61
CA GLY A 89 31.50 -24.50 18.26
C GLY A 89 30.33 -23.83 17.56
N VAL A 90 29.74 -24.51 16.60
CA VAL A 90 28.49 -24.09 15.95
C VAL A 90 27.41 -25.10 16.30
N TYR A 91 26.25 -24.61 16.71
CA TYR A 91 25.10 -25.42 17.10
C TYR A 91 24.00 -25.33 16.07
N ALA A 92 23.31 -26.45 15.85
CA ALA A 92 22.19 -26.53 14.93
C ALA A 92 21.14 -27.56 15.36
N LYS A 93 19.95 -27.48 14.77
CA LYS A 93 18.85 -28.44 14.94
C LYS A 93 18.01 -28.58 13.68
N ILE A 94 17.15 -29.60 13.60
CA ILE A 94 16.10 -29.66 12.60
C ILE A 94 14.92 -28.78 13.06
N GLU A 95 14.22 -28.15 12.10
CA GLU A 95 12.95 -27.45 12.36
C GLU A 95 11.96 -28.40 13.05
N GLY A 96 11.48 -28.01 14.23
CA GLY A 96 10.61 -28.84 15.08
C GLY A 96 11.33 -29.58 16.21
N ASP A 97 12.65 -29.78 16.12
CA ASP A 97 13.42 -30.34 17.24
C ASP A 97 13.48 -29.34 18.41
N ILE A 98 13.35 -29.86 19.63
CA ILE A 98 13.41 -29.07 20.86
C ILE A 98 14.87 -28.70 21.17
N THR A 99 15.78 -29.65 21.01
CA THR A 99 17.18 -29.54 21.40
C THR A 99 18.11 -29.31 20.21
N GLU A 100 19.06 -28.42 20.38
CA GLU A 100 20.20 -28.25 19.46
C GLU A 100 21.33 -29.22 19.77
N ILE A 101 22.17 -29.49 18.75
CA ILE A 101 23.39 -30.29 18.87
C ILE A 101 24.60 -29.48 18.44
N LEU A 102 25.80 -29.86 18.90
CA LEU A 102 27.04 -29.30 18.38
C LEU A 102 27.26 -29.83 16.95
N TYR A 103 27.02 -28.98 15.96
CA TYR A 103 27.12 -29.30 14.55
C TYR A 103 28.58 -29.38 14.08
N SER A 104 29.37 -28.36 14.40
CA SER A 104 30.79 -28.31 14.07
C SER A 104 31.62 -27.80 15.23
N TYR A 105 32.88 -28.22 15.26
CA TYR A 105 33.85 -27.91 16.30
C TYR A 105 35.19 -27.57 15.69
N THR A 106 35.88 -26.60 16.28
CA THR A 106 37.28 -26.29 15.97
C THR A 106 38.03 -25.82 17.21
N THR A 107 39.36 -25.91 17.15
CA THR A 107 40.28 -25.48 18.21
C THR A 107 41.25 -24.44 17.67
N ALA A 108 41.67 -23.53 18.54
CA ALA A 108 42.66 -22.52 18.20
C ALA A 108 44.03 -23.15 17.93
N VAL A 109 44.68 -22.74 16.84
CA VAL A 109 46.12 -22.93 16.62
C VAL A 109 46.88 -21.95 17.51
N SER A 110 46.45 -20.68 17.50
CA SER A 110 46.92 -19.64 18.40
C SER A 110 45.72 -18.93 19.01
N ALA A 111 45.52 -19.12 20.31
CA ALA A 111 44.44 -18.45 21.04
C ALA A 111 44.73 -16.96 21.21
N ASP A 112 43.66 -16.17 21.33
CA ASP A 112 43.70 -14.76 21.65
C ASP A 112 42.89 -14.53 22.93
N THR A 113 43.19 -13.44 23.64
CA THR A 113 42.50 -13.12 24.88
C THR A 113 41.21 -12.35 24.57
N PHE A 114 40.06 -12.94 24.85
CA PHE A 114 38.79 -12.26 24.76
C PHE A 114 38.60 -11.36 25.99
N PRO A 115 38.40 -10.03 25.82
CA PRO A 115 38.38 -9.10 26.94
C PRO A 115 37.06 -9.14 27.71
N ASN A 116 37.11 -9.01 29.04
CA ASN A 116 35.91 -8.74 29.84
C ASN A 116 35.38 -7.32 29.65
N ASN A 117 34.14 -7.08 30.05
CA ASN A 117 33.48 -5.78 30.03
C ASN A 117 33.33 -5.12 31.42
N ARG A 118 34.15 -5.49 32.41
CA ARG A 118 34.03 -4.94 33.78
C ARG A 118 34.21 -3.43 33.85
N LEU A 119 34.99 -2.88 32.92
CA LEU A 119 35.27 -1.43 32.84
C LEU A 119 34.29 -0.69 31.93
N GLY A 120 33.20 -1.34 31.49
CA GLY A 120 32.14 -0.73 30.66
C GLY A 120 32.56 -0.40 29.23
N LYS A 121 33.63 -1.03 28.72
CA LYS A 121 34.06 -0.88 27.33
C LYS A 121 33.58 -2.08 26.51
N THR A 122 32.43 -1.90 25.87
CA THR A 122 31.87 -2.90 24.97
C THR A 122 32.73 -3.03 23.70
N TYR A 123 33.12 -4.25 23.40
CA TYR A 123 33.70 -4.69 22.15
C TYR A 123 32.62 -5.42 21.36
N GLU A 124 32.40 -5.00 20.13
CA GLU A 124 31.51 -5.67 19.17
C GLU A 124 32.24 -5.92 17.85
N SER A 125 31.99 -7.07 17.25
CA SER A 125 32.55 -7.46 15.95
C SER A 125 31.57 -8.37 15.21
N ILE A 126 31.55 -8.25 13.89
CA ILE A 126 30.85 -9.17 12.98
C ILE A 126 31.91 -9.97 12.24
N GLN A 127 31.81 -11.30 12.26
CA GLN A 127 32.77 -12.18 11.62
C GLN A 127 32.07 -13.27 10.81
N ASP A 128 32.64 -13.59 9.64
CA ASP A 128 32.21 -14.71 8.81
C ASP A 128 33.02 -15.96 9.15
N ILE A 129 32.31 -17.06 9.42
CA ILE A 129 32.86 -18.35 9.77
C ILE A 129 32.63 -19.31 8.62
N TYR A 130 33.71 -19.82 8.05
CA TYR A 130 33.68 -20.71 6.90
C TYR A 130 33.66 -22.17 7.36
N MET A 131 32.58 -22.88 7.02
CA MET A 131 32.41 -24.30 7.31
C MET A 131 32.29 -25.06 5.99
N ALA A 132 33.30 -25.89 5.69
CA ALA A 132 33.22 -26.78 4.54
C ALA A 132 32.06 -27.76 4.73
N ILE A 133 31.10 -27.76 3.81
CA ILE A 133 30.12 -28.85 3.69
C ILE A 133 30.84 -29.94 2.89
N SER A 134 30.89 -31.17 3.43
CA SER A 134 31.50 -32.30 2.72
C SER A 134 30.83 -32.48 1.35
N SER A 135 31.62 -32.30 0.29
CA SER A 135 31.21 -32.14 -1.11
C SER A 135 30.73 -33.41 -1.83
N ASP A 136 30.34 -34.47 -1.11
CA ASP A 136 30.01 -35.76 -1.73
C ASP A 136 28.51 -36.01 -1.91
N ILE A 137 27.66 -35.05 -1.56
CA ILE A 137 26.22 -35.16 -1.74
C ILE A 137 25.71 -33.79 -2.20
N GLU A 138 25.11 -33.74 -3.39
CA GLU A 138 24.29 -32.63 -3.92
C GLU A 138 23.04 -32.44 -3.04
N ALA A 139 23.26 -32.14 -1.77
CA ALA A 139 22.22 -31.76 -0.85
C ALA A 139 21.96 -30.27 -1.09
N GLU A 140 20.89 -29.93 -1.79
CA GLU A 140 20.23 -28.63 -1.60
C GLU A 140 19.75 -28.56 -0.16
N ILE A 141 20.66 -28.25 0.76
CA ILE A 141 20.33 -27.97 2.14
C ILE A 141 19.63 -26.62 2.09
N TYR A 142 18.29 -26.64 2.19
CA TYR A 142 17.49 -25.46 2.48
C TYR A 142 17.81 -24.97 3.89
N VAL A 143 18.96 -24.34 4.02
CA VAL A 143 19.29 -23.52 5.17
C VAL A 143 18.35 -22.33 5.11
N ARG A 144 17.54 -22.14 6.15
CA ARG A 144 16.70 -20.94 6.21
C ARG A 144 17.61 -19.75 6.49
N ASP A 145 17.49 -18.69 5.70
CA ASP A 145 18.02 -17.36 6.00
C ASP A 145 17.34 -16.82 7.26
N GLY A 146 17.83 -17.27 8.41
CA GLY A 146 17.43 -16.77 9.71
C GLY A 146 18.11 -15.44 9.96
N VAL A 147 17.66 -14.38 9.30
CA VAL A 147 18.09 -13.02 9.65
C VAL A 147 17.50 -12.68 11.02
N ILE A 148 18.26 -12.91 12.10
CA ILE A 148 17.85 -12.54 13.47
C ILE A 148 18.05 -11.03 13.69
N TYR A 149 19.01 -10.43 12.98
CA TYR A 149 19.26 -8.98 12.95
C TYR A 149 19.56 -8.50 11.54
N LEU A 150 18.82 -7.48 11.09
CA LEU A 150 18.94 -6.93 9.76
C LEU A 150 20.00 -5.83 9.71
N THR A 151 21.21 -6.15 9.22
CA THR A 151 22.20 -5.12 8.85
C THR A 151 21.90 -4.58 7.46
N ARG A 152 22.43 -3.41 7.10
CA ARG A 152 22.25 -2.82 5.75
C ARG A 152 22.71 -3.76 4.64
N ASP A 153 23.83 -4.46 4.85
CA ASP A 153 24.39 -5.37 3.85
C ASP A 153 23.55 -6.64 3.71
N ILE A 154 23.09 -7.22 4.83
CA ILE A 154 22.15 -8.36 4.82
C ILE A 154 20.83 -7.94 4.16
N ALA A 155 20.31 -6.75 4.46
CA ALA A 155 19.09 -6.25 3.86
C ALA A 155 19.20 -6.08 2.35
N ASN A 156 20.34 -5.55 1.88
CA ASN A 156 20.60 -5.45 0.45
C ASN A 156 20.69 -6.85 -0.17
N GLN A 157 21.42 -7.78 0.44
CA GLN A 157 21.55 -9.14 -0.09
C GLN A 157 20.19 -9.84 -0.22
N VAL A 158 19.37 -9.82 0.83
CA VAL A 158 18.13 -10.60 0.89
C VAL A 158 16.97 -9.94 0.14
N TYR A 159 16.85 -8.61 0.19
CA TYR A 159 15.66 -7.89 -0.29
C TYR A 159 15.86 -7.07 -1.55
N THR A 160 17.05 -7.11 -2.16
CA THR A 160 17.32 -6.35 -3.39
C THR A 160 17.68 -7.24 -4.58
N GLU A 161 17.41 -8.54 -4.51
CA GLU A 161 17.45 -9.41 -5.68
C GLU A 161 16.40 -8.95 -6.70
N THR A 162 16.86 -8.47 -7.85
CA THR A 162 15.98 -7.83 -8.85
C THR A 162 15.65 -8.73 -10.05
N GLY A 163 16.33 -9.89 -10.18
CA GLY A 163 16.28 -10.72 -11.39
C GLY A 163 16.85 -10.04 -12.65
N LEU A 164 17.48 -8.87 -12.51
CA LEU A 164 18.05 -8.11 -13.63
C LEU A 164 19.46 -8.58 -13.95
N THR A 165 19.85 -8.48 -15.22
CA THR A 165 21.21 -8.87 -15.63
C THR A 165 22.22 -7.82 -15.15
N ALA A 166 23.17 -8.26 -14.33
CA ALA A 166 24.34 -7.49 -13.93
C ALA A 166 25.30 -7.36 -15.11
N VAL A 167 25.57 -6.13 -15.54
CA VAL A 167 26.50 -5.89 -16.65
C VAL A 167 27.91 -5.55 -16.14
N GLY A 168 28.01 -4.99 -14.92
CA GLY A 168 29.28 -4.65 -14.27
C GLY A 168 29.39 -3.16 -13.96
N THR A 169 30.62 -2.65 -13.85
CA THR A 169 30.91 -1.26 -13.46
C THR A 169 30.33 -0.24 -14.44
N LEU A 170 29.81 0.87 -13.91
CA LEU A 170 29.26 2.00 -14.65
C LEU A 170 30.37 2.81 -15.34
N LYS A 171 31.46 3.04 -14.62
CA LYS A 171 32.68 3.69 -15.12
C LYS A 171 33.31 2.88 -16.26
N GLY A 172 33.69 3.57 -17.33
CA GLY A 172 34.32 2.97 -18.51
C GLY A 172 33.33 2.55 -19.61
N ARG A 173 32.03 2.84 -19.47
CA ARG A 173 31.00 2.49 -20.48
C ARG A 173 30.64 3.64 -21.39
N ASN A 174 30.36 3.32 -22.66
CA ASN A 174 29.84 4.29 -23.63
C ASN A 174 28.32 4.22 -23.80
N ASN A 175 27.70 3.18 -23.28
CA ASN A 175 26.27 2.92 -23.40
C ASN A 175 25.73 2.18 -22.16
N LEU A 176 24.46 2.44 -21.88
CA LEU A 176 23.64 1.68 -20.94
C LEU A 176 22.46 1.09 -21.69
N GLU A 177 22.14 -0.14 -21.35
CA GLU A 177 21.02 -0.90 -21.85
C GLU A 177 19.84 -0.74 -20.89
N ALA A 178 18.62 -0.80 -21.45
CA ALA A 178 17.39 -0.75 -20.67
C ALA A 178 17.29 -1.94 -19.70
N ASP A 179 16.77 -1.70 -18.50
CA ASP A 179 16.47 -2.74 -17.51
C ASP A 179 17.68 -3.61 -17.13
N LYS A 180 18.88 -3.02 -17.19
CA LYS A 180 20.13 -3.62 -16.73
C LYS A 180 20.63 -2.94 -15.46
N GLN A 181 21.49 -3.65 -14.72
CA GLN A 181 22.11 -3.10 -13.51
C GLN A 181 23.61 -2.86 -13.63
N TYR A 182 24.04 -1.75 -13.04
CA TYR A 182 25.41 -1.21 -13.13
C TYR A 182 25.95 -0.87 -11.74
N LEU A 183 27.22 -1.18 -11.49
CA LEU A 183 27.92 -0.89 -10.24
C LEU A 183 28.56 0.50 -10.31
N ALA A 184 28.13 1.42 -9.46
CA ALA A 184 28.65 2.78 -9.40
C ALA A 184 29.90 2.89 -8.51
N ASP A 185 30.61 4.03 -8.60
CA ASP A 185 31.85 4.28 -7.83
C ASP A 185 31.63 4.30 -6.31
N ASN A 186 30.39 4.52 -5.86
CA ASN A 186 30.00 4.43 -4.45
C ASN A 186 29.77 3.00 -3.94
N GLY A 187 30.00 1.98 -4.78
CA GLY A 187 29.86 0.57 -4.42
C GLY A 187 28.42 0.05 -4.40
N HIS A 188 27.45 0.79 -4.93
CA HIS A 188 26.05 0.36 -5.00
C HIS A 188 25.63 0.01 -6.43
N TRP A 189 24.70 -0.93 -6.55
CA TRP A 189 24.08 -1.30 -7.81
C TRP A 189 22.91 -0.37 -8.14
N TYR A 190 22.76 -0.04 -9.41
CA TYR A 190 21.72 0.84 -9.93
C TYR A 190 21.02 0.21 -11.13
N LYS A 191 19.69 0.32 -11.20
CA LYS A 191 18.87 -0.05 -12.36
C LYS A 191 18.78 1.12 -13.33
N ASN A 192 19.08 0.89 -14.60
CA ASN A 192 18.81 1.87 -15.66
C ASN A 192 17.33 1.84 -16.07
N ILE A 193 16.61 2.94 -15.84
CA ILE A 193 15.21 3.14 -16.26
C ILE A 193 15.09 4.06 -17.48
N GLY A 194 16.20 4.64 -17.96
CA GLY A 194 16.22 5.58 -19.09
C GLY A 194 16.16 4.93 -20.47
N GLY A 195 15.94 3.62 -20.55
CA GLY A 195 16.02 2.86 -21.81
C GLY A 195 17.47 2.68 -22.29
N ASN A 196 17.63 2.27 -23.56
CA ASN A 196 18.94 2.19 -24.20
C ASN A 196 19.46 3.61 -24.47
N ARG A 197 20.60 3.97 -23.88
CA ARG A 197 21.13 5.34 -23.95
C ARG A 197 22.64 5.39 -23.99
N THR A 198 23.15 6.47 -24.56
CA THR A 198 24.58 6.81 -24.49
C THR A 198 24.96 7.17 -23.05
N TRP A 199 26.16 6.78 -22.66
CA TRP A 199 26.71 7.05 -21.33
C TRP A 199 28.12 7.60 -21.45
N GLU A 200 28.47 8.51 -20.56
CA GLU A 200 29.81 9.08 -20.52
C GLU A 200 30.73 8.15 -19.73
N ALA A 201 31.70 7.54 -20.42
CA ALA A 201 32.62 6.56 -19.86
C ALA A 201 33.45 7.07 -18.67
N THR A 202 33.51 8.38 -18.44
CA THR A 202 34.28 9.00 -17.36
C THR A 202 33.53 9.05 -16.02
N SER A 203 32.21 8.96 -16.01
CA SER A 203 31.41 9.07 -14.78
C SER A 203 31.01 7.69 -14.24
N GLY A 204 31.50 7.35 -13.04
CA GLY A 204 30.93 6.31 -12.20
C GLY A 204 29.82 6.82 -11.27
N THR A 205 29.42 8.09 -11.42
CA THR A 205 28.35 8.72 -10.65
C THR A 205 27.00 8.49 -11.36
N PRO A 206 26.01 7.89 -10.67
CA PRO A 206 24.66 7.71 -11.20
C PRO A 206 23.92 9.03 -11.43
N ASP A 207 23.08 9.08 -12.44
CA ASP A 207 22.13 10.17 -12.68
C ASP A 207 20.71 9.79 -12.24
N GLU A 208 19.73 10.66 -12.50
CA GLU A 208 18.33 10.47 -12.09
C GLU A 208 17.65 9.25 -12.76
N GLN A 209 18.17 8.78 -13.90
CA GLN A 209 17.66 7.61 -14.61
C GLN A 209 18.32 6.30 -14.17
N LEU A 210 19.24 6.38 -13.20
CA LEU A 210 19.84 5.24 -12.50
C LEU A 210 19.25 5.17 -11.10
N ILE A 211 18.37 4.21 -10.89
CA ILE A 211 17.64 4.05 -9.64
C ILE A 211 18.43 3.10 -8.71
N PRO A 212 18.78 3.52 -7.48
CA PRO A 212 19.57 2.69 -6.58
C PRO A 212 18.83 1.43 -6.16
N ILE A 213 19.48 0.29 -6.36
CA ILE A 213 19.04 -1.03 -5.89
C ILE A 213 19.58 -1.21 -4.48
N THR A 214 18.95 -0.51 -3.52
CA THR A 214 19.27 -0.64 -2.10
C THR A 214 17.99 -0.81 -1.30
N TRP A 215 18.04 -1.61 -0.23
CA TRP A 215 16.87 -1.85 0.62
C TRP A 215 16.28 -0.53 1.13
N LYS A 216 17.14 0.38 1.59
CA LYS A 216 16.72 1.70 2.08
C LYS A 216 15.92 2.47 1.01
N TYR A 217 16.43 2.54 -0.22
CA TYR A 217 15.72 3.23 -1.30
C TYR A 217 14.40 2.56 -1.65
N LEU A 218 14.37 1.22 -1.78
CA LEU A 218 13.16 0.49 -2.08
C LEU A 218 12.11 0.67 -0.98
N TYR A 219 12.52 0.57 0.28
CA TYR A 219 11.66 0.79 1.45
C TYR A 219 11.08 2.21 1.48
N GLU A 220 11.92 3.24 1.33
CA GLU A 220 11.46 4.63 1.29
C GLU A 220 10.53 4.90 0.10
N SER A 221 10.83 4.34 -1.08
CA SER A 221 10.00 4.44 -2.28
C SER A 221 8.64 3.78 -2.09
N LEU A 222 8.59 2.59 -1.49
CA LEU A 222 7.35 1.88 -1.16
C LEU A 222 6.50 2.68 -0.18
N ASN A 223 7.10 3.16 0.91
CA ASN A 223 6.40 3.93 1.93
C ASN A 223 5.85 5.27 1.36
N ASN A 224 6.62 5.92 0.47
CA ASN A 224 6.16 7.11 -0.23
C ASN A 224 4.99 6.80 -1.18
N LYS A 225 5.05 5.71 -1.94
CA LYS A 225 3.96 5.28 -2.83
C LYS A 225 2.71 4.88 -2.05
N GLU A 226 2.86 4.21 -0.91
CA GLU A 226 1.76 3.86 -0.01
C GLU A 226 1.09 5.13 0.53
N ASN A 227 1.87 6.10 1.01
CA ASN A 227 1.34 7.39 1.46
C ASN A 227 0.63 8.15 0.33
N GLN A 228 1.18 8.17 -0.88
CA GLN A 228 0.52 8.77 -2.05
C GLN A 228 -0.77 8.04 -2.42
N LEU A 229 -0.78 6.71 -2.35
CA LEU A 229 -1.98 5.90 -2.61
C LEU A 229 -3.06 6.18 -1.57
N ILE A 230 -2.70 6.27 -0.29
CA ILE A 230 -3.61 6.66 0.81
C ILE A 230 -4.16 8.07 0.58
N GLN A 231 -3.31 9.03 0.20
CA GLN A 231 -3.75 10.40 -0.14
C GLN A 231 -4.68 10.42 -1.35
N ASN A 232 -4.39 9.65 -2.40
CA ASN A 232 -5.22 9.54 -3.60
C ASN A 232 -6.56 8.87 -3.30
N LEU A 233 -6.57 7.80 -2.49
CA LEU A 233 -7.79 7.15 -1.98
C LEU A 233 -8.63 8.13 -1.16
N ASN A 234 -8.00 8.91 -0.27
CA ASN A 234 -8.66 9.98 0.48
C ASN A 234 -9.20 11.09 -0.45
N GLY A 235 -8.54 11.35 -1.58
CA GLY A 235 -8.99 12.27 -2.61
C GLY A 235 -10.20 11.74 -3.41
N ILE A 236 -10.24 10.44 -3.68
CA ILE A 236 -11.31 9.77 -4.44
C ILE A 236 -12.58 9.57 -3.59
N LEU A 237 -12.44 9.31 -2.28
CA LEU A 237 -13.56 9.06 -1.36
C LEU A 237 -14.25 10.32 -0.82
N GLY A 238 -13.77 11.51 -1.20
CA GLY A 238 -14.21 12.78 -0.64
C GLY A 238 -13.43 13.09 0.63
N GLN A 239 -12.34 13.85 0.45
CA GLN A 239 -11.51 14.52 1.46
C GLN A 239 -11.69 14.01 2.90
N ASN A 240 -10.92 13.02 3.34
CA ASN A 240 -10.81 12.72 4.77
C ASN A 240 -9.92 13.79 5.45
N ASN A 241 -10.51 14.66 6.26
CA ASN A 241 -9.85 15.77 6.93
C ASN A 241 -9.42 15.46 8.36
N GLY A 242 -9.57 14.22 8.83
CA GLY A 242 -9.12 13.78 10.14
C GLY A 242 -9.98 12.67 10.74
N GLU A 243 -9.57 12.19 11.90
CA GLU A 243 -10.23 11.09 12.61
C GLU A 243 -10.67 11.56 14.00
N PHE A 244 -11.86 11.14 14.44
CA PHE A 244 -12.30 11.36 15.81
C PHE A 244 -11.44 10.55 16.78
N PRO A 245 -10.97 11.14 17.91
CA PRO A 245 -11.28 12.47 18.42
C PRO A 245 -10.54 13.60 17.67
N VAL A 246 -11.27 14.64 17.26
CA VAL A 246 -10.69 15.81 16.58
C VAL A 246 -10.56 16.99 17.55
N GLU A 247 -9.42 17.69 17.54
CA GLU A 247 -9.21 18.88 18.39
C GLU A 247 -10.03 20.08 17.92
N GLN A 248 -10.15 20.24 16.60
CA GLN A 248 -11.01 21.22 15.96
C GLN A 248 -11.62 20.62 14.70
N ALA A 249 -12.85 21.01 14.40
CA ALA A 249 -13.54 20.62 13.18
C ALA A 249 -13.93 21.86 12.36
N VAL A 250 -13.84 21.78 11.04
CA VAL A 250 -14.20 22.86 10.13
C VAL A 250 -15.45 22.46 9.37
N ALA A 251 -16.44 23.35 9.29
CA ALA A 251 -17.64 23.12 8.49
C ALA A 251 -17.26 22.85 7.02
N GLY A 252 -17.87 21.85 6.40
CA GLY A 252 -17.54 21.42 5.04
C GLY A 252 -16.56 20.26 4.94
N ASN A 253 -15.81 19.99 6.01
CA ASN A 253 -14.85 18.90 6.05
C ASN A 253 -15.51 17.56 6.44
N ILE A 254 -14.86 16.46 6.08
CA ILE A 254 -15.30 15.10 6.40
C ILE A 254 -14.32 14.45 7.39
N TYR A 255 -14.85 13.77 8.40
CA TYR A 255 -14.07 13.14 9.45
C TYR A 255 -14.46 11.67 9.63
N TYR A 256 -13.47 10.81 9.85
CA TYR A 256 -13.69 9.37 10.06
C TYR A 256 -13.92 9.05 11.54
N PHE A 257 -14.92 8.22 11.85
CA PHE A 257 -15.14 7.71 13.20
C PHE A 257 -14.85 6.20 13.27
N PRO A 258 -13.73 5.78 13.88
CA PRO A 258 -13.26 4.40 13.84
C PRO A 258 -14.22 3.40 14.48
N ARG A 259 -14.93 3.84 15.53
CA ARG A 259 -15.77 2.95 16.34
C ARG A 259 -16.93 2.34 15.57
N ASN A 260 -17.45 3.05 14.56
CA ASN A 260 -18.53 2.55 13.71
C ASN A 260 -18.14 2.51 12.23
N GLN A 261 -16.87 2.75 11.90
CA GLN A 261 -16.31 2.68 10.55
C GLN A 261 -17.06 3.56 9.53
N LYS A 262 -17.53 4.73 9.96
CA LYS A 262 -18.29 5.66 9.12
C LYS A 262 -17.63 7.03 9.02
N TYR A 263 -17.92 7.70 7.91
CA TYR A 263 -17.50 9.07 7.65
C TYR A 263 -18.62 10.05 8.00
N TYR A 264 -18.24 11.23 8.49
CA TYR A 264 -19.13 12.27 8.95
C TYR A 264 -18.77 13.62 8.34
N TYR A 265 -19.73 14.27 7.69
CA TYR A 265 -19.65 15.62 7.20
C TYR A 265 -19.91 16.62 8.34
N CYS A 266 -19.01 17.56 8.53
CA CYS A 266 -19.13 18.60 9.55
C CYS A 266 -20.07 19.71 9.06
N LEU A 267 -21.21 19.85 9.73
CA LEU A 267 -22.22 20.87 9.43
C LEU A 267 -21.82 22.24 9.99
N LYS A 268 -21.08 22.26 11.10
CA LYS A 268 -20.70 23.48 11.82
C LYS A 268 -19.33 23.35 12.47
N SER A 269 -18.45 24.33 12.22
CA SER A 269 -17.10 24.35 12.77
C SER A 269 -17.10 24.31 14.30
N GLN A 270 -16.19 23.52 14.87
CA GLN A 270 -15.99 23.31 16.31
C GLN A 270 -14.57 23.74 16.66
N THR A 271 -14.43 24.62 17.64
CA THR A 271 -13.13 25.12 18.12
C THR A 271 -12.59 24.33 19.32
N SER A 272 -13.39 23.42 19.86
CA SER A 272 -13.08 22.57 21.00
C SER A 272 -13.06 21.11 20.59
N ARG A 273 -12.32 20.30 21.36
CA ARG A 273 -12.15 18.87 21.10
C ARG A 273 -13.47 18.13 21.05
N VAL A 274 -13.73 17.42 19.96
CA VAL A 274 -14.90 16.57 19.76
C VAL A 274 -14.47 15.11 19.73
N SER A 275 -14.92 14.33 20.72
CA SER A 275 -14.48 12.93 20.86
C SER A 275 -15.26 11.94 20.01
N VAL A 276 -16.53 12.23 19.76
CA VAL A 276 -17.46 11.41 18.98
C VAL A 276 -18.36 12.33 18.17
N PRO A 277 -18.88 11.90 17.00
CA PRO A 277 -19.83 12.68 16.22
C PRO A 277 -21.04 13.10 17.07
N ASN A 278 -21.36 14.40 17.05
CA ASN A 278 -22.50 14.98 17.76
C ASN A 278 -23.51 15.56 16.74
N ALA A 279 -24.47 16.37 17.20
CA ALA A 279 -25.51 16.96 16.34
C ALA A 279 -24.98 17.89 15.23
N ASP A 280 -23.73 18.37 15.33
CA ASP A 280 -23.08 19.20 14.31
C ASP A 280 -22.37 18.37 13.21
N PHE A 281 -22.52 17.04 13.25
CA PHE A 281 -22.00 16.13 12.24
C PHE A 281 -23.11 15.25 11.67
N GLU A 282 -23.04 14.99 10.36
CA GLU A 282 -23.97 14.11 9.67
C GLU A 282 -23.21 12.99 8.97
N GLU A 283 -23.71 11.75 9.06
CA GLU A 283 -23.10 10.63 8.34
C GLU A 283 -23.07 10.93 6.83
N LEU A 284 -21.91 10.74 6.19
CA LEU A 284 -21.66 11.17 4.81
C LEU A 284 -22.67 10.57 3.81
N SER A 285 -23.05 9.31 4.00
CA SER A 285 -24.06 8.61 3.17
C SER A 285 -25.42 9.31 3.23
N ILE A 286 -25.83 9.73 4.43
CA ILE A 286 -27.07 10.45 4.69
C ILE A 286 -27.00 11.85 4.09
N TYR A 287 -25.89 12.57 4.33
CA TYR A 287 -25.65 13.89 3.76
C TYR A 287 -25.75 13.88 2.22
N GLN A 288 -25.08 12.93 1.56
CA GLN A 288 -25.10 12.79 0.10
C GLN A 288 -26.50 12.46 -0.43
N ASN A 289 -27.23 11.56 0.24
CA ASN A 289 -28.60 11.23 -0.14
C ASN A 289 -29.54 12.42 0.04
N ARG A 290 -29.42 13.18 1.14
CA ARG A 290 -30.18 14.41 1.34
C ARG A 290 -29.87 15.42 0.24
N LYS A 291 -28.61 15.62 -0.15
CA LYS A 291 -28.23 16.51 -1.26
C LYS A 291 -28.78 16.08 -2.62
N LYS A 292 -28.87 14.77 -2.88
CA LYS A 292 -29.55 14.25 -4.07
C LYS A 292 -31.06 14.53 -4.03
N LEU A 293 -31.68 14.35 -2.86
CA LEU A 293 -33.11 14.60 -2.66
C LEU A 293 -33.50 16.09 -2.68
N GLU A 294 -32.66 16.98 -2.14
CA GLU A 294 -32.82 18.44 -2.24
C GLU A 294 -32.89 18.90 -3.71
N ASN A 295 -32.20 18.19 -4.60
CA ASN A 295 -32.21 18.45 -6.04
C ASN A 295 -33.27 17.65 -6.82
N PHE A 296 -34.10 16.86 -6.14
CA PHE A 296 -35.11 16.00 -6.78
C PHE A 296 -36.31 16.80 -7.29
N ILE A 297 -36.72 17.84 -6.55
CA ILE A 297 -37.75 18.79 -6.98
C ILE A 297 -37.08 20.11 -7.34
N LYS A 298 -37.28 20.59 -8.57
CA LYS A 298 -36.73 21.88 -9.02
C LYS A 298 -37.85 22.77 -9.51
N VAL A 299 -37.92 24.01 -9.02
CA VAL A 299 -38.84 25.03 -9.52
C VAL A 299 -38.01 26.02 -10.33
N LYS A 300 -38.15 26.00 -11.66
CA LYS A 300 -37.40 26.90 -12.56
C LYS A 300 -37.97 28.31 -12.51
N ASN A 301 -39.29 28.41 -12.48
CA ASN A 301 -40.05 29.65 -12.33
C ASN A 301 -41.47 29.30 -11.86
N ASN A 302 -42.33 30.30 -11.74
CA ASN A 302 -43.74 30.19 -11.40
C ASN A 302 -44.61 29.43 -12.43
N LYS A 303 -44.02 28.91 -13.52
CA LYS A 303 -44.71 28.14 -14.57
C LYS A 303 -44.18 26.72 -14.73
N ILE A 304 -42.93 26.47 -14.37
CA ILE A 304 -42.23 25.22 -14.66
C ILE A 304 -41.64 24.65 -13.38
N PHE A 305 -42.06 23.43 -13.05
CA PHE A 305 -41.43 22.64 -11.99
C PHE A 305 -41.17 21.21 -12.46
N THR A 306 -40.12 20.59 -11.93
CA THR A 306 -39.73 19.22 -12.23
C THR A 306 -39.63 18.38 -10.98
N ILE A 307 -39.93 17.08 -11.12
CA ILE A 307 -39.73 16.04 -10.11
C ILE A 307 -38.96 14.91 -10.79
N GLY A 308 -37.66 14.83 -10.53
CA GLY A 308 -36.75 14.00 -11.32
C GLY A 308 -36.81 14.36 -12.81
N ASN A 309 -37.20 13.41 -13.65
CA ASN A 309 -37.37 13.61 -15.09
C ASN A 309 -38.78 14.07 -15.48
N ILE A 310 -39.74 14.09 -14.56
CA ILE A 310 -41.09 14.60 -14.83
C ILE A 310 -41.02 16.12 -14.81
N CYS A 311 -41.55 16.76 -15.85
CA CYS A 311 -41.72 18.20 -15.94
C CYS A 311 -43.22 18.52 -16.00
N ILE A 312 -43.59 19.58 -15.29
CA ILE A 312 -44.91 20.18 -15.33
C ILE A 312 -44.71 21.64 -15.72
N GLU A 313 -45.29 21.99 -16.86
CA GLU A 313 -45.25 23.35 -17.41
C GLU A 313 -46.66 23.90 -17.54
N THR A 314 -46.87 25.11 -17.03
CA THR A 314 -48.14 25.82 -17.08
C THR A 314 -48.00 27.10 -17.90
N ILE A 315 -48.80 27.23 -18.95
CA ILE A 315 -48.74 28.32 -19.91
C ILE A 315 -50.06 29.09 -19.86
N ASN A 316 -49.99 30.36 -19.45
CA ASN A 316 -51.13 31.27 -19.46
C ASN A 316 -51.29 31.91 -20.85
N CYS A 317 -52.48 31.79 -21.42
CA CYS A 317 -52.90 32.44 -22.64
C CYS A 317 -53.85 33.59 -22.30
N THR A 318 -53.38 34.83 -22.47
CA THR A 318 -54.16 36.04 -22.19
C THR A 318 -55.25 36.28 -23.23
N PRO A 319 -56.37 36.88 -22.82
CA PRO A 319 -57.54 37.06 -23.66
C PRO A 319 -57.31 38.22 -24.62
N ASN A 320 -57.77 38.11 -25.88
CA ASN A 320 -57.82 39.27 -26.77
C ASN A 320 -58.80 39.12 -27.95
N THR A 321 -59.01 37.91 -28.51
CA THR A 321 -59.98 37.64 -29.60
C THR A 321 -60.32 36.14 -29.73
N VAL A 322 -61.49 35.82 -30.32
CA VAL A 322 -61.94 34.46 -30.67
C VAL A 322 -61.00 33.81 -31.70
N GLY A 323 -60.58 32.56 -31.50
CA GLY A 323 -59.91 31.76 -32.54
C GLY A 323 -58.86 30.76 -32.05
N VAL A 324 -58.17 30.12 -32.99
CA VAL A 324 -57.04 29.21 -32.72
C VAL A 324 -55.78 30.02 -32.42
N ARG A 325 -55.11 29.68 -31.33
CA ARG A 325 -53.89 30.31 -30.82
C ARG A 325 -52.76 29.29 -30.80
N THR A 326 -51.56 29.73 -31.12
CA THR A 326 -50.34 28.95 -30.94
C THR A 326 -49.63 29.46 -29.69
N VAL A 327 -49.37 28.59 -28.74
CA VAL A 327 -48.53 28.88 -27.57
C VAL A 327 -47.22 28.11 -27.68
N ASN A 328 -46.13 28.72 -27.19
CA ASN A 328 -44.81 28.09 -27.16
C ASN A 328 -44.62 27.33 -25.85
N VAL A 329 -43.99 26.17 -25.95
CA VAL A 329 -43.57 25.32 -24.83
C VAL A 329 -42.10 25.60 -24.55
N GLU A 330 -41.78 25.96 -23.32
CA GLU A 330 -40.41 26.26 -22.90
C GLU A 330 -39.61 25.01 -22.52
N SER A 331 -40.28 23.94 -22.06
CA SER A 331 -39.63 22.70 -21.62
C SER A 331 -39.33 21.77 -22.79
N ASP A 332 -38.20 21.08 -22.69
CA ASP A 332 -37.72 20.12 -23.69
C ASP A 332 -38.35 18.73 -23.51
N PHE A 333 -39.68 18.65 -23.56
CA PHE A 333 -40.38 17.37 -23.39
C PHE A 333 -39.91 16.34 -24.44
N LYS A 334 -39.44 15.17 -23.99
CA LYS A 334 -39.21 13.99 -24.82
C LYS A 334 -40.49 13.18 -25.03
N ASN A 335 -41.35 13.15 -24.02
CA ASN A 335 -42.63 12.46 -24.06
C ASN A 335 -43.66 13.23 -23.22
N ILE A 336 -44.90 13.32 -23.71
CA ILE A 336 -46.01 13.97 -23.02
C ILE A 336 -47.02 12.88 -22.68
N PHE A 337 -47.50 12.84 -21.44
CA PHE A 337 -48.49 11.86 -20.99
C PHE A 337 -49.86 12.50 -20.81
N PHE A 338 -49.89 13.80 -20.47
CA PHE A 338 -51.10 14.48 -20.07
C PHE A 338 -51.03 15.96 -20.43
N ILE A 339 -52.15 16.48 -20.92
CA ILE A 339 -52.37 17.91 -21.15
C ILE A 339 -53.74 18.26 -20.57
N SER A 340 -53.78 19.30 -19.75
CA SER A 340 -55.01 19.92 -19.26
C SER A 340 -55.14 21.31 -19.86
N LEU A 341 -56.35 21.65 -20.30
CA LEU A 341 -56.70 23.00 -20.71
C LEU A 341 -57.81 23.48 -19.78
N THR A 342 -57.52 24.52 -19.02
CA THR A 342 -58.45 25.16 -18.09
C THR A 342 -58.80 26.55 -18.62
N GLY A 343 -60.07 26.93 -18.59
CA GLY A 343 -60.47 28.30 -18.97
C GLY A 343 -61.12 29.02 -17.81
N TYR A 344 -60.70 30.24 -17.57
CA TYR A 344 -61.21 31.10 -16.51
C TYR A 344 -62.40 31.92 -17.02
N ILE A 345 -63.43 32.11 -16.18
CA ILE A 345 -64.69 32.81 -16.52
C ILE A 345 -64.50 34.34 -16.54
N THR A 346 -63.41 34.84 -15.98
CA THR A 346 -63.31 36.19 -15.42
C THR A 346 -63.16 37.35 -16.41
N GLU A 347 -63.07 37.13 -17.73
CA GLU A 347 -63.28 38.21 -18.71
C GLU A 347 -64.06 37.70 -19.94
N GLY A 348 -65.24 38.24 -20.20
CA GLY A 348 -65.89 38.21 -21.52
C GLY A 348 -66.57 36.92 -22.01
N GLN A 349 -67.20 36.15 -21.12
CA GLN A 349 -68.34 35.33 -21.57
C GLN A 349 -69.55 36.24 -21.78
N THR A 350 -69.90 36.52 -23.04
CA THR A 350 -71.05 37.35 -23.40
C THR A 350 -72.32 36.56 -23.75
N ALA A 351 -72.26 35.22 -23.77
CA ALA A 351 -73.44 34.35 -23.96
C ALA A 351 -73.31 32.98 -23.29
N GLU A 352 -74.44 32.41 -22.87
CA GLU A 352 -74.56 31.03 -22.37
C GLU A 352 -74.09 30.02 -23.44
N HIS A 353 -73.37 28.97 -23.02
CA HIS A 353 -72.88 27.85 -23.85
C HIS A 353 -71.66 28.08 -24.78
N LEU A 354 -70.90 29.18 -24.63
CA LEU A 354 -69.72 29.46 -25.48
C LEU A 354 -68.39 28.83 -25.02
N MET A 355 -68.37 28.05 -23.94
CA MET A 355 -67.14 27.41 -23.43
C MET A 355 -66.76 26.20 -24.29
N ARG A 356 -66.08 26.46 -25.42
CA ARG A 356 -65.44 25.42 -26.23
C ARG A 356 -63.94 25.50 -26.04
N GLN A 357 -63.36 24.46 -25.44
CA GLN A 357 -61.92 24.32 -25.24
C GLN A 357 -61.45 23.10 -26.03
N VAL A 358 -60.53 23.32 -26.96
CA VAL A 358 -59.99 22.25 -27.81
C VAL A 358 -58.50 22.45 -27.96
N VAL A 359 -57.74 21.39 -27.68
CA VAL A 359 -56.33 21.27 -28.07
C VAL A 359 -56.31 20.64 -29.46
N HIS A 360 -55.65 21.30 -30.42
CA HIS A 360 -55.66 20.92 -31.83
C HIS A 360 -54.45 20.08 -32.27
N ASP A 361 -53.48 19.87 -31.38
CA ASP A 361 -52.26 19.12 -31.66
C ASP A 361 -52.17 17.85 -30.80
N TYR A 362 -51.57 16.80 -31.36
CA TYR A 362 -51.25 15.56 -30.67
C TYR A 362 -49.82 15.61 -30.08
N TYR A 363 -49.55 14.78 -29.08
CA TYR A 363 -48.36 14.88 -28.23
C TYR A 363 -47.01 14.88 -28.97
N SER A 364 -46.82 13.98 -29.95
CA SER A 364 -45.55 13.92 -30.69
C SER A 364 -45.29 15.15 -31.58
N LYS A 365 -46.34 15.82 -32.06
CA LYS A 365 -46.20 17.09 -32.77
C LYS A 365 -45.75 18.20 -31.83
N ILE A 366 -46.35 18.29 -30.64
CA ILE A 366 -46.01 19.29 -29.62
C ILE A 366 -44.54 19.15 -29.19
N VAL A 367 -44.08 17.91 -28.97
CA VAL A 367 -42.67 17.60 -28.67
C VAL A 367 -41.74 18.10 -29.79
N ALA A 368 -42.09 17.83 -31.05
CA ALA A 368 -41.26 18.19 -32.19
C ALA A 368 -41.21 19.71 -32.47
N THR A 369 -42.33 20.41 -32.30
CA THR A 369 -42.46 21.84 -32.65
C THR A 369 -42.25 22.77 -31.47
N LYS A 370 -42.32 22.26 -30.23
CA LYS A 370 -42.43 23.05 -28.98
C LYS A 370 -43.57 24.07 -29.04
N GLN A 371 -44.66 23.70 -29.69
CA GLN A 371 -45.81 24.56 -29.89
C GLN A 371 -47.11 23.77 -29.71
N VAL A 372 -48.11 24.42 -29.10
CA VAL A 372 -49.46 23.87 -28.95
C VAL A 372 -50.47 24.82 -29.55
N LYS A 373 -51.32 24.30 -30.43
CA LYS A 373 -52.50 25.01 -30.93
C LYS A 373 -53.71 24.72 -30.05
N LEU A 374 -54.36 25.78 -29.57
CA LEU A 374 -55.53 25.73 -28.71
C LEU A 374 -56.59 26.75 -29.14
N TYR A 375 -57.86 26.44 -28.98
CA TYR A 375 -58.95 27.36 -29.30
C TYR A 375 -59.35 28.20 -28.08
N ALA A 376 -59.43 29.53 -28.26
CA ALA A 376 -59.95 30.48 -27.28
C ALA A 376 -61.30 31.05 -27.73
N SER A 377 -62.28 31.05 -26.81
CA SER A 377 -63.61 31.61 -27.05
C SER A 377 -63.70 33.04 -26.50
N GLY A 378 -63.81 34.03 -27.38
CA GLY A 378 -64.01 35.43 -26.99
C GLY A 378 -62.80 36.01 -26.24
N ASN A 379 -63.08 36.69 -25.14
CA ASN A 379 -62.06 37.26 -24.24
C ASN A 379 -61.72 36.30 -23.10
N GLN A 380 -61.87 34.99 -23.29
CA GLN A 380 -61.53 34.02 -22.25
C GLN A 380 -60.01 33.90 -22.06
N SER A 381 -59.57 33.96 -20.80
CA SER A 381 -58.22 33.56 -20.38
C SER A 381 -58.14 32.03 -20.26
N LEU A 382 -57.08 31.43 -20.82
CA LEU A 382 -56.84 29.98 -20.75
C LEU A 382 -55.51 29.68 -20.05
N GLU A 383 -55.45 28.55 -19.39
CA GLU A 383 -54.23 27.97 -18.81
C GLU A 383 -54.05 26.55 -19.35
N LEU A 384 -52.91 26.32 -19.98
CA LEU A 384 -52.51 25.02 -20.51
C LEU A 384 -51.47 24.42 -19.56
N THR A 385 -51.76 23.26 -18.98
CA THR A 385 -50.79 22.49 -18.19
C THR A 385 -50.35 21.27 -18.99
N ILE A 386 -49.04 21.13 -19.20
CA ILE A 386 -48.42 20.00 -19.88
C ILE A 386 -47.62 19.20 -18.84
N VAL A 387 -47.84 17.88 -18.81
CA VAL A 387 -47.10 16.95 -17.96
C VAL A 387 -46.43 15.88 -18.83
N GLY A 388 -45.12 15.73 -18.66
CA GLY A 388 -44.30 14.86 -19.49
C GLY A 388 -42.93 14.60 -18.89
N THR A 389 -42.10 13.83 -19.59
CA THR A 389 -40.67 13.66 -19.28
C THR A 389 -39.80 14.54 -20.14
N ILE A 390 -38.74 15.13 -19.56
CA ILE A 390 -37.72 15.92 -20.25
C ILE A 390 -36.41 15.17 -20.48
#